data_AF-A0A0J1FHG0-F1
#
_entry.id   AF-A0A0J1FHG0-F1
#
_cell.length_a   1.000
_cell.length_b   1.000
_cell.length_c   1.000
_cell.angle_alpha   90.00
_cell.angle_beta   90.00
_cell.angle_gamma   90.00
#
_symmetry.space_group_name_H-M   'P 1'
#
loop_
_entity.id
_entity.type
_entity.pdbx_description
1 polymer ?
#
loop_
_entity_poly.entity_id
_entity_poly.type
_entity_poly.pdbx_seq_one_letter_code
_entity_poly.pdbx_strand_id
1 'polypeptide(L)' 'MYLVSACLAGINCRYDGKSTIDLKLEELVRNGKAIAICPEVIAGLKIPRDS' A
#
# COMPACT_ATOMS: atom_id res chain seq x y z
N MET A 1 4.75 14.79 7.37
CA MET A 1 4.21 13.42 7.41
C MET A 1 3.67 13.11 6.03
N TYR A 2 4.09 12.00 5.41
CA TYR A 2 3.70 11.66 4.04
C TYR A 2 2.62 10.59 4.00
N LEU A 3 1.76 10.63 2.98
CA LEU A 3 0.90 9.51 2.62
C LEU A 3 1.53 8.82 1.40
N VAL A 4 1.60 7.49 1.45
CA VAL A 4 2.16 6.69 0.36
C VAL A 4 1.22 5.55 0.02
N SER A 5 1.19 5.14 -1.24
CA SER A 5 0.39 3.99 -1.66
C SER A 5 0.85 2.74 -0.91
N ALA A 6 -0.08 2.05 -0.25
CA ALA A 6 0.20 0.88 0.58
C ALA A 6 0.88 -0.25 -0.21
N CYS A 7 0.54 -0.42 -1.49
CA CYS A 7 1.19 -1.39 -2.36
C CYS A 7 2.68 -1.11 -2.57
N LEU A 8 3.11 0.17 -2.51
CA LEU A 8 4.51 0.57 -2.57
C LEU A 8 5.21 0.37 -1.21
N ALA A 9 4.47 0.40 -0.12
CA ALA A 9 4.99 0.07 1.21
C ALA A 9 5.02 -1.44 1.50
N GLY A 10 4.83 -2.30 0.47
CA GLY A 10 4.90 -3.76 0.60
C GLY A 10 3.60 -4.44 1.04
N ILE A 11 2.49 -3.71 1.16
CA ILE A 11 1.19 -4.31 1.52
C ILE A 11 0.57 -4.93 0.26
N ASN A 12 0.21 -6.21 0.33
CA ASN A 12 -0.39 -6.96 -0.78
C ASN A 12 -1.86 -6.56 -1.01
N CYS A 13 -2.07 -5.32 -1.47
CA CYS A 13 -3.39 -4.72 -1.65
C CYS A 13 -3.72 -4.33 -3.10
N ARG A 14 -2.85 -4.66 -4.07
CA ARG A 14 -3.17 -4.48 -5.49
C ARG A 14 -4.34 -5.39 -5.89
N TYR A 15 -4.94 -5.07 -7.03
CA TYR A 15 -6.02 -5.85 -7.61
C TYR A 15 -5.65 -7.34 -7.84
N ASP A 16 -4.38 -7.65 -8.09
CA ASP A 16 -3.86 -9.00 -8.30
C ASP A 16 -3.42 -9.70 -6.99
N GLY A 17 -3.68 -9.09 -5.83
CA GLY A 17 -3.27 -9.63 -4.54
C GLY A 17 -1.77 -9.51 -4.25
N LYS A 18 -1.03 -8.71 -5.02
CA LYS A 18 0.40 -8.49 -4.83
C LYS A 18 0.70 -7.08 -4.35
N SER A 19 1.97 -6.80 -4.14
CA SER A 19 2.54 -5.48 -3.87
C SER A 19 3.57 -5.13 -4.94
N THR A 20 3.96 -3.87 -4.99
CA THR A 20 5.06 -3.38 -5.81
C THR A 20 5.97 -2.59 -4.89
N ILE A 21 6.65 -3.31 -4.00
CA ILE A 21 7.42 -2.72 -2.92
C ILE A 21 8.52 -1.78 -3.43
N ASP A 22 8.57 -0.58 -2.86
CA ASP A 22 9.69 0.34 -2.93
C ASP A 22 10.32 0.40 -1.53
N LEU A 23 11.56 -0.09 -1.43
CA LEU A 23 12.27 -0.22 -0.15
C LEU A 23 12.44 1.12 0.57
N LYS A 24 12.54 2.25 -0.16
CA LYS A 24 12.65 3.57 0.47
C LYS A 24 11.34 3.98 1.13
N LEU A 25 10.21 3.70 0.47
CA LEU A 25 8.89 4.01 1.01
C LEU A 25 8.53 3.08 2.18
N GLU A 26 8.88 1.80 2.08
CA GLU A 26 8.74 0.86 3.20
C GLU A 26 9.53 1.35 4.42
N GLU A 27 10.79 1.77 4.25
CA GLU A 27 11.62 2.30 5.33
C GLU A 27 11.03 3.58 5.95
N LEU A 28 10.48 4.48 5.14
CA LEU A 28 9.81 5.68 5.66
C LEU A 28 8.57 5.33 6.51
N VAL A 29 7.79 4.32 6.10
CA VAL A 29 6.64 3.85 6.88
C VAL A 29 7.09 3.18 8.17
N ARG A 30 8.10 2.31 8.13
CA ARG A 30 8.68 1.65 9.32
C ARG A 30 9.23 2.64 10.33
N ASN A 31 9.83 3.73 9.86
CA ASN A 31 10.36 4.79 10.70
C ASN A 31 9.30 5.81 11.16
N GLY A 32 8.02 5.59 10.87
CA GLY A 32 6.92 6.50 11.26
C GLY A 32 6.94 7.85 10.55
N LYS A 33 7.68 7.98 9.44
CA LYS A 33 7.79 9.20 8.63
C LYS A 33 6.72 9.26 7.52
N ALA A 34 6.07 8.14 7.22
CA ALA A 34 4.99 8.02 6.26
C ALA A 34 3.89 7.07 6.78
N ILE A 35 2.67 7.26 6.27
CA ILE A 35 1.53 6.38 6.49
C ILE A 35 1.17 5.70 5.17
N ALA A 36 1.16 4.37 5.19
CA ALA A 36 0.74 3.55 4.05
C ALA A 36 -0.79 3.51 3.93
N ILE A 37 -1.33 3.82 2.75
CA ILE A 37 -2.78 3.85 2.52
C ILE A 37 -3.17 3.20 1.19
N CYS A 38 -4.25 2.41 1.20
CA CYS A 38 -4.92 1.90 -0.01
C CYS A 38 -6.36 2.40 -0.03
N PRO A 39 -6.69 3.42 -0.85
CA PRO A 39 -8.05 3.96 -0.93
C PRO A 39 -9.10 2.89 -1.31
N GLU A 40 -8.75 1.99 -2.22
CA GLU A 40 -9.65 0.92 -2.70
C GLU A 40 -10.07 -0.03 -1.56
N VAL A 41 -9.11 -0.47 -0.73
CA VAL A 41 -9.40 -1.35 0.42
C VAL A 41 -10.21 -0.62 1.49
N ILE A 42 -9.91 0.66 1.73
CA ILE A 42 -10.68 1.49 2.68
C ILE A 42 -12.11 1.69 2.18
N ALA A 43 -12.31 1.80 0.87
CA ALA A 43 -13.62 1.85 0.23
C ALA A 43 -14.34 0.48 0.19
N GLY A 44 -13.73 -0.59 0.72
CA GLY A 44 -14.35 -1.91 0.85
C GLY A 44 -14.15 -2.84 -0.35
N LEU A 45 -13.26 -2.50 -1.29
CA LEU A 45 -12.97 -3.38 -2.42
C LEU A 45 -12.16 -4.60 -1.95
N LYS A 46 -12.53 -5.77 -2.45
CA LYS A 46 -11.86 -7.04 -2.16
C LYS A 46 -10.45 -7.10 -2.78
N ILE A 47 -9.63 -8.02 -2.26
CA ILE A 47 -8.33 -8.38 -2.83
C ILE A 47 -8.34 -9.91 -3.01
N PRO A 48 -8.09 -10.46 -4.23
CA PRO A 48 -7.98 -9.75 -5.50
C PRO A 48 -9.31 -9.15 -5.98
N ARG A 49 -9.27 -8.34 -7.03
CA ARG A 49 -10.41 -7.71 -7.70
C ARG A 49 -10.13 -7.55 -9.20
N ASP A 50 -11.18 -7.42 -9.99
CA ASP A 50 -11.07 -7.13 -11.42
C ASP A 50 -10.40 -5.75 -11.64
N SER A 51 -9.61 -5.66 -12.72
CA SER A 51 -8.92 -4.43 -13.14
C SER A 51 -9.83 -3.49 -13.91
#